data_AF-A0A8C7TRQ6-F1
#
_entry.id   AF-A0A8C7TRQ6-F1
#
_cell.length_a   1.000
_cell.length_b   1.000
_cell.length_c   1.000
_cell.angle_alpha   90.00
_cell.angle_beta   90.00
_cell.angle_gamma   90.00
#
_symmetry.space_group_name_H-M   'P 1'
#
loop_
_entity.id
_entity.type
_entity.pdbx_description
1 polymer ?
#
loop_
_entity_poly.entity_id
_entity_poly.type
_entity_poly.pdbx_seq_one_letter_code
_entity_poly.pdbx_strand_id
1 'polypeptide(L)'
;MTDQGNNNQHISRNPFAALFSSLADAKQFASGQKPHSHHAEDSEGSQSESENSDSIEDNDDSVAEISRSFLSRQELCEQLNINHMIQRIFLITLDNSDPSLRGGNGIPPRCVFLEEMAAEIDGQDWLDMDNIEQALFNRLLMLEPGNHLIYMTSCNAVNLSADRDAGDKCAIPFLYACYQRAKEEVTKVPEKLLSYAVRCKNLTVSNTRTVLLTPEIYISQNVYEQLLDLLLEGVGGAQLEEVVEFVEEVIAGLLADQEVRTFSEVIGPVLDIFQGRVKDLDLCQLLLFSYLDLLLYFSRQKDIATVLVEHIQPKDPNNGLQYQKTLLGTVLNISCLLKTPGVVEGHGFFLNPSRSSPQEMKVQESNIHQFMDQFHDKLHQLLKNLLQQSGETRHLLLSWLGGCLQANAGRAKIWANQMPEIFFQMYASDAFFLNLGAALLKLCQPFCRPRSPKLLTFNPTYCALKELSEEERRNPMCTVSNVVNWTLTNFRCSL
;
A
#
# COMPACT_ATOMS: atom_id res chain seq x y z
N MET A 1 38.59 -26.62 3.22
CA MET A 1 39.21 -27.34 4.36
C MET A 1 38.97 -26.53 5.62
N THR A 2 37.98 -26.94 6.41
CA THR A 2 38.08 -27.13 7.87
C THR A 2 36.82 -27.85 8.32
N ASP A 3 37.03 -28.98 8.98
CA ASP A 3 36.07 -29.97 9.44
C ASP A 3 34.96 -29.39 10.33
N GLN A 4 33.70 -29.63 9.97
CA GLN A 4 32.59 -29.58 10.91
C GLN A 4 32.49 -30.92 11.63
N GLY A 5 33.42 -31.13 12.58
CA GLY A 5 33.39 -32.25 13.50
C GLY A 5 32.42 -32.02 14.66
N ASN A 6 31.31 -32.74 14.64
CA ASN A 6 30.54 -33.25 15.79
C ASN A 6 30.69 -32.48 17.15
N ASN A 7 29.82 -31.50 17.40
CA ASN A 7 29.79 -30.64 18.59
C ASN A 7 29.56 -31.35 19.96
N ASN A 8 29.42 -32.67 19.99
CA ASN A 8 29.10 -33.43 21.20
C ASN A 8 30.30 -33.83 22.07
N GLN A 9 31.55 -33.55 21.66
CA GLN A 9 32.73 -34.02 22.40
C GLN A 9 33.15 -33.11 23.57
N HIS A 10 32.66 -31.87 23.67
CA HIS A 10 32.99 -30.95 24.77
C HIS A 10 31.76 -30.20 25.31
N ILE A 11 30.84 -30.93 25.95
CA ILE A 11 29.63 -30.34 26.60
C ILE A 11 29.96 -29.25 27.62
N SER A 12 31.11 -29.32 28.30
CA SER A 12 31.54 -28.29 29.26
C SER A 12 31.92 -26.94 28.63
N ARG A 13 32.06 -26.86 27.31
CA ARG A 13 32.33 -25.62 26.56
C ARG A 13 31.15 -25.17 25.71
N ASN A 14 30.00 -25.87 25.80
CA ASN A 14 28.80 -25.52 25.06
C ASN A 14 28.02 -24.43 25.83
N PRO A 15 27.77 -23.24 25.22
CA PRO A 15 27.04 -22.15 25.89
C PRO A 15 25.60 -22.52 26.28
N PHE A 16 25.03 -23.56 25.66
CA PHE A 16 23.69 -24.07 25.98
C PHE A 16 23.67 -25.05 27.17
N ALA A 17 24.82 -25.47 27.70
CA ALA A 17 24.88 -26.34 28.88
C ALA A 17 24.31 -25.67 30.15
N ALA A 18 24.24 -24.33 30.17
CA ALA A 18 23.62 -23.56 31.25
C ALA A 18 22.09 -23.70 31.34
N LEU A 19 21.45 -24.30 30.33
CA LEU A 19 20.00 -24.57 30.32
C LEU A 19 19.62 -25.81 31.16
N PHE A 20 20.61 -26.55 31.65
CA PHE A 20 20.40 -27.75 32.47
C PHE A 20 20.80 -27.48 33.92
N SER A 21 20.08 -28.08 34.85
CA SER A 21 20.34 -28.01 36.30
C SER A 21 21.73 -28.51 36.69
N SER A 22 22.32 -29.40 35.88
CA SER A 22 23.69 -29.86 36.06
C SER A 22 24.33 -30.31 34.73
N LEU A 23 25.66 -30.37 34.70
CA LEU A 23 26.41 -30.94 33.57
C LEU A 23 26.15 -32.44 33.37
N ALA A 24 25.67 -33.15 34.40
CA ALA A 24 25.28 -34.55 34.28
C ALA A 24 23.97 -34.68 33.46
N ASP A 25 22.99 -33.82 33.73
CA ASP A 25 21.71 -33.79 33.02
C ASP A 25 21.91 -33.44 31.53
N ALA A 26 22.79 -32.46 31.25
CA ALA A 26 23.15 -32.08 29.88
C ALA A 26 23.79 -33.25 29.10
N LYS A 27 24.63 -34.06 29.75
CA LYS A 27 25.24 -35.26 29.13
C LYS A 27 24.23 -36.35 28.85
N GLN A 28 23.31 -36.58 29.80
CA GLN A 28 22.26 -37.59 29.67
C GLN A 28 21.31 -37.26 28.51
N PHE A 29 20.93 -35.99 28.38
CA PHE A 29 20.14 -35.48 27.26
C PHE A 29 20.85 -35.66 25.91
N ALA A 30 22.14 -35.31 25.81
CA ALA A 30 22.90 -35.46 24.57
C ALA A 30 23.13 -36.93 24.18
N SER A 31 23.22 -37.84 25.15
CA SER A 31 23.37 -39.29 24.91
C SER A 31 22.09 -39.97 24.41
N GLY A 32 20.92 -39.36 24.60
CA GLY A 32 19.63 -39.88 24.15
C GLY A 32 19.32 -39.65 22.67
N GLN A 33 20.17 -38.91 21.95
CA GLN A 33 20.03 -38.69 20.51
C GLN A 33 21.25 -39.25 19.75
N LYS A 34 21.11 -40.48 19.23
CA LYS A 34 21.85 -40.88 18.03
C LYS A 34 20.90 -41.53 17.00
N PRO A 35 21.12 -41.29 15.69
CA PRO A 35 20.24 -41.74 14.62
C PRO A 35 20.53 -43.20 14.23
N HIS A 36 19.48 -43.95 13.89
CA HIS A 36 19.60 -45.25 13.22
C HIS A 36 19.72 -45.08 11.70
N SER A 37 20.80 -45.59 11.12
CA SER A 37 20.87 -45.96 9.70
C SER A 37 21.68 -47.26 9.53
N HIS A 38 21.09 -48.16 8.74
CA HIS A 38 21.41 -49.52 8.32
C HIS A 38 22.88 -49.96 8.10
N HIS A 39 23.19 -51.21 8.48
CA HIS A 39 23.53 -52.38 7.61
C HIS A 39 24.55 -53.37 8.25
N ALA A 40 24.42 -54.64 7.83
CA ALA A 40 25.27 -55.84 7.98
C ALA A 40 24.65 -56.93 8.89
N GLU A 41 24.08 -58.01 8.35
CA GLU A 41 24.71 -59.24 7.77
C GLU A 41 25.43 -60.13 8.80
N ASP A 42 24.98 -61.40 8.79
CA ASP A 42 25.63 -62.67 9.14
C ASP A 42 26.09 -62.96 10.58
N SER A 43 25.39 -63.90 11.22
CA SER A 43 25.75 -65.33 11.26
C SER A 43 25.61 -66.00 12.64
N GLU A 44 25.17 -67.26 12.54
CA GLU A 44 25.30 -68.39 13.48
C GLU A 44 24.36 -68.50 14.69
N GLY A 45 23.53 -69.57 14.66
CA GLY A 45 23.53 -70.50 15.79
C GLY A 45 22.20 -71.09 16.30
N SER A 46 21.68 -72.09 15.58
CA SER A 46 21.15 -73.37 16.12
C SER A 46 19.76 -73.47 16.82
N GLN A 47 18.86 -74.17 16.11
CA GLN A 47 18.03 -75.33 16.53
C GLN A 47 17.04 -75.21 17.71
N SER A 48 15.74 -75.36 17.43
CA SER A 48 15.06 -76.67 17.47
C SER A 48 13.54 -76.56 17.19
N GLU A 49 13.00 -77.69 16.76
CA GLU A 49 11.76 -77.96 16.03
C GLU A 49 10.45 -77.78 16.83
N SER A 50 9.35 -77.43 16.15
CA SER A 50 8.21 -78.34 15.94
C SER A 50 7.12 -77.70 15.07
N GLU A 51 6.49 -78.56 14.28
CA GLU A 51 5.56 -78.30 13.18
C GLU A 51 4.09 -78.17 13.61
N ASN A 52 3.27 -77.63 12.70
CA ASN A 52 1.80 -77.60 12.60
C ASN A 52 1.05 -76.66 13.57
N SER A 53 0.04 -75.90 13.15
CA SER A 53 -0.98 -76.17 12.15
C SER A 53 -1.65 -74.88 11.66
N ASP A 54 -2.14 -74.95 10.42
CA ASP A 54 -3.32 -74.30 9.86
C ASP A 54 -3.34 -72.77 9.63
N SER A 55 -2.98 -72.44 8.38
CA SER A 55 -3.63 -71.50 7.46
C SER A 55 -4.90 -70.79 7.95
N ILE A 56 -4.78 -69.48 8.22
CA ILE A 56 -5.81 -68.47 7.94
C ILE A 56 -5.07 -67.26 7.32
N GLU A 57 -4.64 -67.40 6.08
CA GLU A 57 -4.27 -66.27 5.22
C GLU A 57 -5.44 -66.02 4.28
N ASP A 58 -6.46 -65.32 4.76
CA ASP A 58 -7.56 -64.80 3.93
C ASP A 58 -8.21 -63.62 4.68
N ASN A 59 -7.45 -62.55 4.94
CA ASN A 59 -8.05 -61.24 5.22
C ASN A 59 -7.13 -60.00 5.11
N ASP A 60 -5.86 -60.14 4.72
CA ASP A 60 -4.92 -59.00 4.75
C ASP A 60 -5.07 -58.06 3.53
N ASP A 61 -5.53 -58.59 2.39
CA ASP A 61 -5.84 -57.78 1.21
C ASP A 61 -7.02 -56.83 1.48
N SER A 62 -8.00 -57.23 2.30
CA SER A 62 -9.14 -56.37 2.61
C SER A 62 -8.74 -55.18 3.47
N VAL A 63 -7.82 -55.35 4.43
CA VAL A 63 -7.36 -54.27 5.32
C VAL A 63 -6.44 -53.29 4.58
N ALA A 64 -5.59 -53.79 3.68
CA ALA A 64 -4.74 -52.96 2.83
C ALA A 64 -5.58 -52.19 1.78
N GLU A 65 -6.60 -52.82 1.20
CA GLU A 65 -7.51 -52.19 0.24
C GLU A 65 -8.45 -51.18 0.92
N ILE A 66 -8.94 -51.50 2.13
CA ILE A 66 -9.67 -50.56 2.99
C ILE A 66 -8.77 -49.37 3.35
N SER A 67 -7.52 -49.59 3.76
CA SER A 67 -6.59 -48.51 4.10
C SER A 67 -6.25 -47.62 2.90
N ARG A 68 -6.05 -48.19 1.70
CA ARG A 68 -5.91 -47.43 0.44
C ARG A 68 -7.19 -46.67 0.08
N SER A 69 -8.36 -47.25 0.30
CA SER A 69 -9.66 -46.59 0.08
C SER A 69 -9.91 -45.43 1.06
N PHE A 70 -9.41 -45.55 2.29
CA PHE A 70 -9.48 -44.49 3.29
C PHE A 70 -8.48 -43.36 3.02
N LEU A 71 -7.24 -43.69 2.62
CA LEU A 71 -6.24 -42.72 2.21
C LEU A 71 -6.70 -41.94 0.97
N SER A 72 -7.20 -42.62 -0.06
CA SER A 72 -7.76 -41.96 -1.25
C SER A 72 -9.01 -41.12 -0.96
N ARG A 73 -9.89 -41.54 -0.04
CA ARG A 73 -11.01 -40.71 0.43
C ARG A 73 -10.57 -39.48 1.21
N GLN A 74 -9.50 -39.61 2.00
CA GLN A 74 -8.96 -38.50 2.77
C GLN A 74 -8.29 -37.47 1.85
N GLU A 75 -7.53 -37.93 0.86
CA GLU A 75 -6.93 -37.09 -0.20
C GLU A 75 -8.02 -36.36 -1.00
N LEU A 76 -9.08 -37.08 -1.41
CA LEU A 76 -10.21 -36.48 -2.13
C LEU A 76 -10.94 -35.41 -1.29
N CYS A 77 -11.10 -35.65 0.01
CA CYS A 77 -11.71 -34.69 0.93
C CYS A 77 -10.82 -33.45 1.11
N GLU A 78 -9.51 -33.63 1.23
CA GLU A 78 -8.55 -32.53 1.33
C GLU A 78 -8.57 -31.67 0.06
N GLN A 79 -8.53 -32.30 -1.12
CA GLN A 79 -8.62 -31.62 -2.41
C GLN A 79 -9.92 -30.84 -2.56
N LEU A 80 -11.06 -31.42 -2.15
CA LEU A 80 -12.35 -30.73 -2.15
C LEU A 80 -12.34 -29.51 -1.21
N ASN A 81 -11.74 -29.63 -0.03
CA ASN A 81 -11.62 -28.52 0.91
C ASN A 81 -10.72 -27.39 0.37
N ILE A 82 -9.62 -27.74 -0.31
CA ILE A 82 -8.75 -26.78 -1.00
C ILE A 82 -9.54 -26.06 -2.10
N ASN A 83 -10.25 -26.79 -2.96
CA ASN A 83 -11.08 -26.22 -4.01
C ASN A 83 -12.12 -25.24 -3.44
N HIS A 84 -12.87 -25.64 -2.41
CA HIS A 84 -13.88 -24.77 -1.78
C HIS A 84 -13.25 -23.53 -1.13
N MET A 85 -12.08 -23.65 -0.51
CA MET A 85 -11.35 -22.52 0.04
C MET A 85 -10.93 -21.54 -1.06
N ILE A 86 -10.35 -22.04 -2.15
CA ILE A 86 -9.99 -21.25 -3.33
C ILE A 86 -11.23 -20.52 -3.88
N GLN A 87 -12.34 -21.24 -4.07
CA GLN A 87 -13.60 -20.68 -4.54
C GLN A 87 -14.10 -19.55 -3.62
N ARG A 88 -14.06 -19.73 -2.30
CA ARG A 88 -14.44 -18.67 -1.34
C ARG A 88 -13.55 -17.44 -1.45
N ILE A 89 -12.24 -17.62 -1.64
CA ILE A 89 -11.28 -16.51 -1.69
C ILE A 89 -11.40 -15.75 -3.01
N PHE A 90 -11.35 -16.45 -4.14
CA PHE A 90 -11.21 -15.84 -5.46
C PHE A 90 -12.51 -15.75 -6.26
N LEU A 91 -13.59 -16.41 -5.80
CA LEU A 91 -14.90 -16.41 -6.47
C LEU A 91 -14.82 -16.86 -7.94
N ILE A 92 -13.99 -17.88 -8.21
CA ILE A 92 -13.78 -18.50 -9.53
C ILE A 92 -13.98 -20.01 -9.43
N THR A 93 -14.30 -20.67 -10.54
CA THR A 93 -14.54 -22.12 -10.58
C THR A 93 -14.27 -22.71 -11.96
N LEU A 94 -13.90 -24.00 -11.99
CA LEU A 94 -13.84 -24.85 -13.19
C LEU A 94 -15.06 -25.80 -13.28
N ASP A 95 -15.87 -25.87 -12.23
CA ASP A 95 -17.07 -26.70 -12.19
C ASP A 95 -18.28 -25.94 -12.77
N ASN A 96 -18.88 -26.48 -13.83
CA ASN A 96 -20.15 -26.01 -14.44
C ASN A 96 -21.31 -27.03 -14.29
N SER A 97 -21.20 -27.96 -13.34
CA SER A 97 -22.27 -28.90 -12.98
C SER A 97 -23.51 -28.19 -12.42
N ASP A 98 -24.65 -28.89 -12.39
CA ASP A 98 -25.88 -28.36 -11.81
C ASP A 98 -25.66 -27.96 -10.33
N PRO A 99 -26.07 -26.75 -9.89
CA PRO A 99 -25.92 -26.29 -8.50
C PRO A 99 -26.56 -27.23 -7.46
N SER A 100 -27.55 -28.04 -7.85
CA SER A 100 -28.17 -29.06 -6.98
C SER A 100 -27.26 -30.25 -6.70
N LEU A 101 -26.25 -30.49 -7.53
CA LEU A 101 -25.24 -31.55 -7.36
C LEU A 101 -24.06 -31.09 -6.50
N ARG A 102 -23.91 -29.78 -6.28
CA ARG A 102 -22.82 -29.20 -5.51
C ARG A 102 -23.14 -29.25 -4.02
N GLY A 103 -22.18 -29.74 -3.22
CA GLY A 103 -22.33 -29.77 -1.76
C GLY A 103 -22.47 -28.36 -1.20
N GLY A 104 -23.64 -28.00 -0.67
CA GLY A 104 -23.95 -26.63 -0.23
C GLY A 104 -23.19 -26.12 1.01
N ASN A 105 -22.28 -26.91 1.60
CA ASN A 105 -21.57 -26.51 2.81
C ASN A 105 -20.30 -25.72 2.47
N GLY A 106 -20.38 -24.40 2.64
CA GLY A 106 -19.20 -23.53 2.65
C GLY A 106 -18.68 -23.09 1.29
N ILE A 107 -19.44 -23.28 0.20
CA ILE A 107 -19.13 -22.70 -1.11
C ILE A 107 -19.78 -21.32 -1.26
N PRO A 108 -19.15 -20.35 -1.95
CA PRO A 108 -19.75 -19.05 -2.21
C PRO A 108 -21.00 -19.21 -3.09
N PRO A 109 -21.98 -18.29 -3.07
CA PRO A 109 -23.20 -18.41 -3.88
C PRO A 109 -22.98 -18.19 -5.38
N ARG A 110 -21.96 -17.42 -5.75
CA ARG A 110 -21.61 -17.04 -7.12
C ARG A 110 -20.11 -17.18 -7.33
N CYS A 111 -19.75 -17.71 -8.49
CA CYS A 111 -18.38 -17.69 -9.01
C CYS A 111 -18.38 -17.34 -10.50
N VAL A 112 -17.24 -16.87 -10.98
CA VAL A 112 -16.93 -16.78 -12.40
C VAL A 112 -16.45 -18.15 -12.89
N PHE A 113 -17.10 -18.68 -13.92
CA PHE A 113 -16.69 -19.91 -14.58
C PHE A 113 -15.61 -19.61 -15.62
N LEU A 114 -14.47 -20.31 -15.51
CA LEU A 114 -13.34 -20.15 -16.42
C LEU A 114 -13.44 -21.17 -17.56
N GLU A 115 -14.35 -20.91 -18.51
CA GLU A 115 -14.71 -21.84 -19.60
C GLU A 115 -13.51 -22.32 -20.42
N GLU A 116 -12.65 -21.39 -20.87
CA GLU A 116 -11.48 -21.73 -21.69
C GLU A 116 -10.50 -22.64 -20.93
N MET A 117 -10.23 -22.32 -19.66
CA MET A 117 -9.33 -23.11 -18.83
C MET A 117 -9.92 -24.49 -18.50
N ALA A 118 -11.22 -24.56 -18.21
CA ALA A 118 -11.90 -25.83 -17.94
C ALA A 118 -11.90 -26.75 -19.18
N ALA A 119 -11.88 -26.19 -20.39
CA ALA A 119 -11.76 -26.97 -21.62
C ALA A 119 -10.33 -27.46 -21.90
N GLU A 120 -9.30 -26.75 -21.42
CA GLU A 120 -7.89 -27.12 -21.60
C GLU A 120 -7.41 -28.19 -20.61
N ILE A 121 -7.98 -28.21 -19.40
CA ILE A 121 -7.60 -29.17 -18.36
C ILE A 121 -8.45 -30.44 -18.50
N ASP A 122 -7.83 -31.50 -19.01
CA ASP A 122 -8.50 -32.78 -19.29
C ASP A 122 -8.97 -33.47 -17.99
N GLY A 123 -10.29 -33.54 -17.80
CA GLY A 123 -10.93 -34.33 -16.74
C GLY A 123 -10.85 -33.76 -15.32
N GLN A 124 -10.40 -32.52 -15.14
CA GLN A 124 -10.35 -31.85 -13.84
C GLN A 124 -11.25 -30.61 -13.81
N ASP A 125 -12.25 -30.64 -12.94
CA ASP A 125 -13.25 -29.59 -12.72
C ASP A 125 -13.08 -28.85 -11.38
N TRP A 126 -11.99 -29.12 -10.65
CA TRP A 126 -11.65 -28.47 -9.39
C TRP A 126 -10.39 -27.59 -9.51
N LEU A 127 -10.34 -26.56 -8.68
CA LEU A 127 -9.14 -25.74 -8.49
C LEU A 127 -8.26 -26.33 -7.39
N ASP A 128 -6.95 -26.28 -7.62
CA ASP A 128 -5.93 -26.67 -6.65
C ASP A 128 -4.73 -25.70 -6.71
N MET A 129 -3.67 -26.02 -5.98
CA MET A 129 -2.52 -25.15 -5.84
C MET A 129 -1.58 -25.14 -7.05
N ASP A 130 -1.78 -26.07 -7.99
CA ASP A 130 -0.98 -26.16 -9.21
C ASP A 130 -1.59 -25.32 -10.33
N ASN A 131 -2.92 -25.14 -10.32
CA ASN A 131 -3.64 -24.41 -11.36
C ASN A 131 -4.15 -23.01 -10.94
N ILE A 132 -4.18 -22.68 -9.65
CA ILE A 132 -4.77 -21.42 -9.15
C ILE A 132 -4.11 -20.15 -9.70
N GLU A 133 -2.80 -20.17 -9.96
CA GLU A 133 -2.11 -19.00 -10.51
C GLU A 133 -2.61 -18.68 -11.92
N GLN A 134 -2.74 -19.69 -12.78
CA GLN A 134 -3.30 -19.55 -14.12
C GLN A 134 -4.78 -19.14 -14.06
N ALA A 135 -5.55 -19.74 -13.15
CA ALA A 135 -6.98 -19.45 -12.99
C ALA A 135 -7.22 -17.99 -12.60
N LEU A 136 -6.45 -17.48 -11.63
CA LEU A 136 -6.54 -16.10 -11.20
C LEU A 136 -6.08 -15.14 -12.30
N PHE A 137 -5.01 -15.46 -13.02
CA PHE A 137 -4.55 -14.65 -14.15
C PHE A 137 -5.61 -14.56 -15.26
N ASN A 138 -6.20 -15.69 -15.66
CA ASN A 138 -7.30 -15.73 -16.62
C ASN A 138 -8.46 -14.86 -16.15
N ARG A 139 -8.86 -14.98 -14.88
CA ARG A 139 -9.93 -14.16 -14.27
C ARG A 139 -9.65 -12.65 -14.34
N LEU A 140 -8.41 -12.23 -14.16
CA LEU A 140 -8.04 -10.80 -14.18
C LEU A 140 -7.99 -10.23 -15.61
N LEU A 141 -7.72 -11.07 -16.63
CA LEU A 141 -7.71 -10.67 -18.04
C LEU A 141 -9.09 -10.62 -18.70
N MET A 142 -10.12 -11.16 -18.03
CA MET A 142 -11.49 -11.12 -18.54
C MET A 142 -12.03 -9.69 -18.59
N LEU A 143 -12.46 -9.24 -19.78
CA LEU A 143 -13.09 -7.93 -19.98
C LEU A 143 -14.43 -7.80 -19.26
N GLU A 144 -15.21 -8.88 -19.28
CA GLU A 144 -16.59 -8.92 -18.76
C GLU A 144 -16.79 -10.17 -17.88
N PRO A 145 -16.18 -10.23 -16.68
CA PRO A 145 -16.33 -11.37 -15.77
C PRO A 145 -17.78 -11.64 -15.38
N GLY A 146 -18.59 -10.58 -15.27
CA GLY A 146 -20.03 -10.66 -14.99
C GLY A 146 -20.83 -11.52 -15.97
N ASN A 147 -20.39 -11.65 -17.23
CA ASN A 147 -21.06 -12.48 -18.23
C ASN A 147 -20.85 -13.99 -18.02
N HIS A 148 -19.90 -14.35 -17.15
CA HIS A 148 -19.48 -15.73 -16.91
C HIS A 148 -19.87 -16.19 -15.50
N LEU A 149 -20.79 -15.47 -14.85
CA LEU A 149 -21.27 -15.80 -13.51
C LEU A 149 -22.18 -17.01 -13.54
N ILE A 150 -21.86 -17.99 -12.70
CA ILE A 150 -22.71 -19.17 -12.47
C ILE A 150 -23.21 -19.21 -11.03
N TYR A 151 -24.34 -19.89 -10.82
CA TYR A 151 -24.80 -20.23 -9.48
C TYR A 151 -24.00 -21.40 -8.96
N MET A 152 -23.51 -21.30 -7.73
CA MET A 152 -22.83 -22.40 -7.05
C MET A 152 -23.77 -23.15 -6.09
N THR A 153 -24.88 -22.51 -5.71
CA THR A 153 -25.87 -23.05 -4.77
C THR A 153 -27.25 -23.00 -5.41
N SER A 154 -28.14 -23.91 -5.01
CA SER A 154 -29.51 -24.04 -5.52
C SER A 154 -30.47 -22.91 -5.09
N CYS A 155 -29.97 -21.84 -4.48
CA CYS A 155 -30.78 -20.71 -4.02
C CYS A 155 -31.19 -19.83 -5.22
N ASN A 156 -32.48 -19.84 -5.56
CA ASN A 156 -33.05 -19.07 -6.68
C ASN A 156 -33.24 -17.57 -6.38
N ALA A 157 -32.82 -17.08 -5.21
CA ALA A 157 -32.93 -15.66 -4.87
C ALA A 157 -31.80 -14.86 -5.54
N VAL A 158 -32.15 -13.77 -6.23
CA VAL A 158 -31.17 -12.85 -6.82
C VAL A 158 -30.32 -12.24 -5.69
N ASN A 159 -29.02 -12.52 -5.70
CA ASN A 159 -28.06 -11.95 -4.74
C ASN A 159 -27.18 -10.93 -5.46
N LEU A 160 -27.69 -9.69 -5.57
CA LEU A 160 -26.99 -8.60 -6.27
C LEU A 160 -25.59 -8.31 -5.69
N SER A 161 -25.38 -8.55 -4.39
CA SER A 161 -24.05 -8.38 -3.78
C SER A 161 -23.09 -9.44 -4.28
N ALA A 162 -23.49 -10.72 -4.27
CA ALA A 162 -22.65 -11.80 -4.75
C ALA A 162 -22.33 -11.67 -6.25
N ASP A 163 -23.29 -11.21 -7.05
CA ASP A 163 -23.10 -10.94 -8.48
C ASP A 163 -22.06 -9.84 -8.69
N ARG A 164 -22.14 -8.75 -7.90
CA ARG A 164 -21.16 -7.66 -7.93
C ARG A 164 -19.77 -8.14 -7.50
N ASP A 165 -19.68 -8.86 -6.39
CA ASP A 165 -18.41 -9.24 -5.78
C ASP A 165 -17.65 -10.26 -6.65
N ALA A 166 -18.37 -11.23 -7.24
CA ALA A 166 -17.76 -12.20 -8.16
C ALA A 166 -17.52 -11.60 -9.56
N GLY A 167 -18.41 -10.71 -10.02
CA GLY A 167 -18.39 -10.12 -11.36
C GLY A 167 -17.56 -8.84 -11.50
N ASP A 168 -16.83 -8.42 -10.45
CA ASP A 168 -16.07 -7.17 -10.46
C ASP A 168 -15.05 -7.13 -11.61
N LYS A 169 -15.08 -6.04 -12.38
CA LYS A 169 -14.23 -5.80 -13.54
C LYS A 169 -12.90 -5.18 -13.15
N CYS A 170 -12.85 -4.47 -12.03
CA CYS A 170 -11.67 -3.72 -11.61
C CYS A 170 -10.69 -4.66 -10.90
N ALA A 171 -9.49 -4.79 -11.45
CA ALA A 171 -8.47 -5.72 -10.95
C ALA A 171 -8.05 -5.43 -9.50
N ILE A 172 -7.75 -4.17 -9.16
CA ILE A 172 -7.24 -3.82 -7.82
C ILE A 172 -8.31 -4.01 -6.73
N PRO A 173 -9.56 -3.51 -6.86
CA PRO A 173 -10.63 -3.76 -5.89
C PRO A 173 -10.95 -5.25 -5.73
N PHE A 174 -10.99 -6.00 -6.85
CA PHE A 174 -11.19 -7.45 -6.81
C PHE A 174 -10.08 -8.16 -6.02
N LEU A 175 -8.81 -7.84 -6.27
CA LEU A 175 -7.67 -8.44 -5.56
C LEU A 175 -7.65 -8.06 -4.08
N TYR A 176 -7.99 -6.83 -3.72
CA TYR A 176 -8.15 -6.41 -2.33
C TYR A 176 -9.27 -7.19 -1.62
N ALA A 177 -10.42 -7.36 -2.28
CA ALA A 177 -11.51 -8.16 -1.74
C ALA A 177 -11.12 -9.64 -1.57
N CYS A 178 -10.32 -10.19 -2.50
CA CYS A 178 -9.74 -11.53 -2.36
C CYS A 178 -8.78 -11.58 -1.17
N TYR A 179 -7.95 -10.55 -0.97
CA TYR A 179 -7.02 -10.46 0.15
C TYR A 179 -7.78 -10.48 1.49
N GLN A 180 -8.87 -9.71 1.61
CA GLN A 180 -9.73 -9.71 2.80
C GLN A 180 -10.31 -11.11 3.06
N ARG A 181 -10.88 -11.76 2.04
CA ARG A 181 -11.42 -13.13 2.16
C ARG A 181 -10.34 -14.14 2.53
N ALA A 182 -9.14 -14.05 1.95
CA ALA A 182 -8.01 -14.91 2.29
C ALA A 182 -7.56 -14.72 3.74
N LYS A 183 -7.49 -13.48 4.22
CA LYS A 183 -7.15 -13.15 5.61
C LYS A 183 -8.19 -13.74 6.58
N GLU A 184 -9.47 -13.65 6.25
CA GLU A 184 -10.51 -14.30 7.03
C GLU A 184 -10.37 -15.83 7.03
N GLU A 185 -10.11 -16.45 5.87
CA GLU A 185 -9.92 -17.90 5.78
C GLU A 185 -8.73 -18.38 6.61
N VAL A 186 -7.61 -17.65 6.61
CA VAL A 186 -6.43 -17.95 7.46
C VAL A 186 -6.79 -18.10 8.94
N THR A 187 -7.80 -17.39 9.43
CA THR A 187 -8.27 -17.49 10.84
C THR A 187 -9.26 -18.62 11.09
N LYS A 188 -9.90 -19.15 10.04
CA LYS A 188 -11.02 -20.10 10.14
C LYS A 188 -10.61 -21.54 9.77
N VAL A 189 -9.64 -21.69 8.87
CA VAL A 189 -9.27 -23.01 8.34
C VAL A 189 -8.53 -23.89 9.36
N PRO A 190 -8.68 -25.22 9.30
CA PRO A 190 -7.86 -26.14 10.08
C PRO A 190 -6.37 -25.99 9.77
N GLU A 191 -5.51 -26.38 10.72
CA GLU A 191 -4.04 -26.26 10.60
C GLU A 191 -3.48 -26.88 9.31
N LYS A 192 -4.06 -28.00 8.84
CA LYS A 192 -3.67 -28.67 7.59
C LYS A 192 -3.88 -27.81 6.34
N LEU A 193 -4.83 -26.89 6.36
CA LEU A 193 -5.13 -26.00 5.23
C LEU A 193 -4.51 -24.60 5.35
N LEU A 194 -3.88 -24.30 6.49
CA LEU A 194 -3.37 -22.97 6.79
C LEU A 194 -2.30 -22.52 5.79
N SER A 195 -1.38 -23.41 5.40
CA SER A 195 -0.34 -23.11 4.41
C SER A 195 -0.94 -22.72 3.05
N TYR A 196 -2.01 -23.39 2.64
CA TYR A 196 -2.74 -23.09 1.41
C TYR A 196 -3.47 -21.74 1.49
N ALA A 197 -4.15 -21.44 2.60
CA ALA A 197 -4.81 -20.15 2.80
C ALA A 197 -3.80 -18.98 2.78
N VAL A 198 -2.64 -19.16 3.44
CA VAL A 198 -1.53 -18.19 3.41
C VAL A 198 -0.99 -18.02 1.99
N ARG A 199 -0.83 -19.12 1.22
CA ARG A 199 -0.43 -19.06 -0.18
C ARG A 199 -1.44 -18.27 -1.02
N CYS A 200 -2.74 -18.49 -0.84
CA CYS A 200 -3.78 -17.71 -1.51
C CYS A 200 -3.70 -16.22 -1.16
N LYS A 201 -3.47 -15.87 0.11
CA LYS A 201 -3.25 -14.47 0.52
C LYS A 201 -2.05 -13.87 -0.24
N ASN A 202 -0.92 -14.58 -0.27
CA ASN A 202 0.28 -14.13 -0.98
C ASN A 202 0.06 -13.99 -2.49
N LEU A 203 -0.77 -14.85 -3.09
CA LEU A 203 -1.14 -14.74 -4.51
C LEU A 203 -1.90 -13.45 -4.81
N THR A 204 -2.76 -12.97 -3.91
CA THR A 204 -3.45 -11.68 -4.10
C THR A 204 -2.46 -10.51 -4.15
N VAL A 205 -1.45 -10.51 -3.26
CA VAL A 205 -0.38 -9.49 -3.24
C VAL A 205 0.48 -9.59 -4.49
N SER A 206 0.91 -10.80 -4.87
CA SER A 206 1.75 -11.05 -6.05
C SER A 206 1.06 -10.63 -7.35
N ASN A 207 -0.23 -10.96 -7.50
CA ASN A 207 -1.00 -10.55 -8.68
C ASN A 207 -1.23 -9.04 -8.70
N THR A 208 -1.44 -8.40 -7.54
CA THR A 208 -1.55 -6.93 -7.48
C THR A 208 -0.26 -6.26 -7.96
N ARG A 209 0.90 -6.79 -7.58
CA ARG A 209 2.20 -6.32 -8.10
C ARG A 209 2.27 -6.49 -9.61
N THR A 210 1.89 -7.66 -10.14
CA THR A 210 1.88 -7.94 -11.57
C THR A 210 0.99 -6.94 -12.32
N VAL A 211 -0.21 -6.66 -11.79
CA VAL A 211 -1.14 -5.67 -12.32
C VAL A 211 -0.50 -4.27 -12.40
N LEU A 212 0.24 -3.86 -11.38
CA LEU A 212 0.88 -2.54 -11.32
C LEU A 212 2.16 -2.44 -12.17
N LEU A 213 2.88 -3.55 -12.36
CA LEU A 213 4.12 -3.62 -13.15
C LEU A 213 3.85 -3.76 -14.66
N THR A 214 2.72 -4.37 -15.03
CA THR A 214 2.34 -4.64 -16.42
C THR A 214 0.90 -4.21 -16.73
N PRO A 215 0.53 -2.94 -16.49
CA PRO A 215 -0.85 -2.48 -16.65
C PRO A 215 -1.39 -2.64 -18.09
N GLU A 216 -0.51 -2.70 -19.10
CA GLU A 216 -0.87 -2.76 -20.52
C GLU A 216 -1.65 -4.02 -20.91
N ILE A 217 -1.50 -5.12 -20.16
CA ILE A 217 -2.21 -6.37 -20.45
C ILE A 217 -3.68 -6.31 -19.99
N TYR A 218 -4.02 -5.36 -19.10
CA TYR A 218 -5.37 -5.19 -18.56
C TYR A 218 -6.15 -4.15 -19.38
N ILE A 219 -6.65 -4.59 -20.53
CA ILE A 219 -7.34 -3.74 -21.51
C ILE A 219 -8.56 -3.06 -20.86
N SER A 220 -8.76 -1.77 -21.15
CA SER A 220 -9.87 -0.94 -20.65
C SER A 220 -9.88 -0.70 -19.13
N GLN A 221 -8.75 -0.92 -18.45
CA GLN A 221 -8.60 -0.61 -17.03
C GLN A 221 -7.55 0.49 -16.80
N ASN A 222 -7.79 1.33 -15.79
CA ASN A 222 -6.78 2.25 -15.26
C ASN A 222 -6.42 1.79 -13.84
N VAL A 223 -5.44 0.90 -13.73
CA VAL A 223 -5.09 0.23 -12.47
C VAL A 223 -4.49 1.21 -11.44
N TYR A 224 -3.83 2.26 -11.91
CA TYR A 224 -3.29 3.32 -11.05
C TYR A 224 -4.41 4.17 -10.44
N GLU A 225 -5.46 4.43 -11.21
CA GLU A 225 -6.67 5.09 -10.72
C GLU A 225 -7.43 4.21 -9.73
N GLN A 226 -7.57 2.92 -10.00
CA GLN A 226 -8.18 1.97 -9.08
C GLN A 226 -7.43 1.89 -7.74
N LEU A 227 -6.09 1.92 -7.75
CA LEU A 227 -5.28 1.98 -6.53
C LEU A 227 -5.52 3.29 -5.76
N LEU A 228 -5.59 4.43 -6.46
CA LEU A 228 -5.91 5.71 -5.86
C LEU A 228 -7.30 5.71 -5.20
N ASP A 229 -8.29 5.14 -5.88
CA ASP A 229 -9.67 5.03 -5.40
C ASP A 229 -9.76 4.15 -4.15
N LEU A 230 -9.11 2.98 -4.14
CA LEU A 230 -9.02 2.10 -2.97
C LEU A 230 -8.42 2.83 -1.75
N LEU A 231 -7.35 3.59 -1.96
CA LEU A 231 -6.70 4.36 -0.90
C LEU A 231 -7.59 5.49 -0.37
N LEU A 232 -8.32 6.19 -1.25
CA LEU A 232 -9.29 7.23 -0.86
C LEU A 232 -10.44 6.64 -0.04
N GLU A 233 -10.99 5.51 -0.46
CA GLU A 233 -12.03 4.78 0.28
C GLU A 233 -11.54 4.34 1.66
N GLY A 234 -10.29 3.85 1.74
CA GLY A 234 -9.65 3.48 3.01
C GLY A 234 -9.56 4.67 3.97
N VAL A 235 -9.04 5.81 3.51
CA VAL A 235 -8.87 7.02 4.33
C VAL A 235 -10.20 7.66 4.73
N GLY A 236 -11.22 7.57 3.89
CA GLY A 236 -12.57 8.07 4.18
C GLY A 236 -13.45 7.11 4.99
N GLY A 237 -13.03 5.86 5.15
CA GLY A 237 -13.84 4.77 5.70
C GLY A 237 -13.32 4.17 7.00
N ALA A 238 -13.99 3.11 7.47
CA ALA A 238 -13.61 2.38 8.68
C ALA A 238 -12.51 1.32 8.44
N GLN A 239 -12.13 1.08 7.18
CA GLN A 239 -11.23 -0.01 6.77
C GLN A 239 -9.79 0.46 6.52
N LEU A 240 -9.41 1.66 6.97
CA LEU A 240 -8.08 2.22 6.71
C LEU A 240 -6.94 1.27 7.08
N GLU A 241 -7.03 0.60 8.24
CA GLU A 241 -5.98 -0.31 8.71
C GLU A 241 -5.80 -1.51 7.77
N GLU A 242 -6.88 -2.08 7.26
CA GLU A 242 -6.84 -3.21 6.34
C GLU A 242 -6.32 -2.82 4.95
N VAL A 243 -6.74 -1.65 4.44
CA VAL A 243 -6.22 -1.11 3.17
C VAL A 243 -4.73 -0.84 3.29
N VAL A 244 -4.29 -0.22 4.39
CA VAL A 244 -2.87 0.07 4.63
C VAL A 244 -2.07 -1.22 4.73
N GLU A 245 -2.54 -2.23 5.47
CA GLU A 245 -1.85 -3.53 5.57
C GLU A 245 -1.64 -4.17 4.19
N PHE A 246 -2.69 -4.24 3.36
CA PHE A 246 -2.60 -4.75 2.00
C PHE A 246 -1.60 -3.96 1.15
N VAL A 247 -1.68 -2.62 1.17
CA VAL A 247 -0.82 -1.75 0.39
C VAL A 247 0.64 -1.85 0.84
N GLU A 248 0.93 -1.94 2.14
CA GLU A 248 2.31 -2.14 2.63
C GLU A 248 2.90 -3.48 2.16
N GLU A 249 2.12 -4.57 2.14
CA GLU A 249 2.58 -5.85 1.59
C GLU A 249 2.89 -5.75 0.08
N VAL A 250 2.07 -5.01 -0.68
CA VAL A 250 2.29 -4.74 -2.10
C VAL A 250 3.54 -3.89 -2.31
N ILE A 251 3.71 -2.80 -1.56
CA ILE A 251 4.89 -1.92 -1.61
C ILE A 251 6.16 -2.73 -1.31
N ALA A 252 6.15 -3.55 -0.26
CA ALA A 252 7.29 -4.38 0.10
C ALA A 252 7.72 -5.29 -1.06
N GLY A 253 6.76 -5.90 -1.76
CA GLY A 253 7.05 -6.72 -2.92
C GLY A 253 7.51 -5.92 -4.15
N LEU A 254 6.97 -4.72 -4.40
CA LEU A 254 7.43 -3.83 -5.48
C LEU A 254 8.86 -3.33 -5.24
N LEU A 255 9.25 -3.10 -3.98
CA LEU A 255 10.60 -2.67 -3.65
C LEU A 255 11.62 -3.80 -3.77
N ALA A 256 11.21 -5.04 -3.47
CA ALA A 256 12.06 -6.22 -3.57
C ALA A 256 12.42 -6.61 -5.01
N ASP A 257 11.61 -6.21 -5.98
CA ASP A 257 11.70 -6.64 -7.37
C ASP A 257 11.32 -5.47 -8.29
N GLN A 258 12.36 -4.84 -8.83
CA GLN A 258 12.28 -3.66 -9.68
C GLN A 258 12.84 -3.95 -11.09
N GLU A 259 12.80 -5.21 -11.53
CA GLU A 259 13.31 -5.59 -12.85
C GLU A 259 12.42 -5.07 -13.99
N VAL A 260 11.11 -5.05 -13.78
CA VAL A 260 10.12 -4.62 -14.80
C VAL A 260 9.90 -3.11 -14.77
N ARG A 261 9.63 -2.56 -13.58
CA ARG A 261 9.48 -1.13 -13.30
C ARG A 261 9.99 -0.81 -11.92
N THR A 262 10.53 0.38 -11.76
CA THR A 262 10.88 0.95 -10.46
C THR A 262 9.62 1.31 -9.68
N PHE A 263 9.76 1.41 -8.36
CA PHE A 263 8.65 1.87 -7.50
C PHE A 263 8.16 3.28 -7.88
N SER A 264 9.06 4.16 -8.31
CA SER A 264 8.74 5.51 -8.77
C SER A 264 7.89 5.51 -10.05
N GLU A 265 8.17 4.60 -10.99
CA GLU A 265 7.36 4.44 -12.22
C GLU A 265 5.96 3.88 -11.95
N VAL A 266 5.75 3.18 -10.83
CA VAL A 266 4.42 2.70 -10.41
C VAL A 266 3.62 3.79 -9.69
N ILE A 267 4.26 4.53 -8.77
CA ILE A 267 3.58 5.55 -7.95
C ILE A 267 3.43 6.88 -8.69
N GLY A 268 4.32 7.22 -9.63
CA GLY A 268 4.25 8.45 -10.42
C GLY A 268 2.88 8.68 -11.07
N PRO A 269 2.33 7.71 -11.84
CA PRO A 269 1.00 7.82 -12.43
C PRO A 269 -0.14 8.01 -11.40
N VAL A 270 -0.03 7.39 -10.22
CA VAL A 270 -0.98 7.58 -9.11
C VAL A 270 -0.98 9.05 -8.65
N LEU A 271 0.21 9.64 -8.52
CA LEU A 271 0.38 11.06 -8.14
C LEU A 271 -0.10 12.00 -9.25
N ASP A 272 0.11 11.67 -10.52
CA ASP A 272 -0.41 12.45 -11.66
C ASP A 272 -1.95 12.48 -11.66
N ILE A 273 -2.60 11.33 -11.45
CA ILE A 273 -4.06 11.23 -11.35
C ILE A 273 -4.55 12.00 -10.12
N PHE A 274 -3.88 11.86 -8.97
CA PHE A 274 -4.19 12.63 -7.76
C PHE A 274 -4.17 14.13 -8.04
N GLN A 275 -3.09 14.65 -8.64
CA GLN A 275 -2.97 16.05 -9.00
C GLN A 275 -4.08 16.47 -9.97
N GLY A 276 -4.34 15.62 -10.97
CA GLY A 276 -5.38 15.81 -11.98
C GLY A 276 -6.77 15.99 -11.38
N ARG A 277 -7.11 15.26 -10.30
CA ARG A 277 -8.40 15.36 -9.61
C ARG A 277 -8.45 16.53 -8.62
N VAL A 278 -7.36 16.82 -7.93
CA VAL A 278 -7.31 17.90 -6.93
C VAL A 278 -7.35 19.30 -7.56
N LYS A 279 -6.83 19.47 -8.77
CA LYS A 279 -6.76 20.79 -9.45
C LYS A 279 -8.13 21.47 -9.63
N ASP A 280 -9.20 20.68 -9.68
CA ASP A 280 -10.57 21.13 -9.96
C ASP A 280 -11.41 21.25 -8.68
N LEU A 281 -10.82 20.98 -7.51
CA LEU A 281 -11.52 21.08 -6.22
C LEU A 281 -11.45 22.49 -5.64
N ASP A 282 -12.50 22.84 -4.89
CA ASP A 282 -12.59 24.09 -4.15
C ASP A 282 -12.43 23.87 -2.65
N LEU A 283 -11.98 24.92 -1.96
CA LEU A 283 -11.65 24.92 -0.53
C LEU A 283 -12.74 24.32 0.38
N CYS A 284 -14.02 24.58 0.10
CA CYS A 284 -15.14 24.16 0.95
C CYS A 284 -15.74 22.80 0.55
N GLN A 285 -15.14 22.08 -0.40
CA GLN A 285 -15.61 20.75 -0.79
C GLN A 285 -15.05 19.70 0.17
N LEU A 286 -15.92 18.85 0.75
CA LEU A 286 -15.48 17.78 1.67
C LEU A 286 -14.50 16.81 1.02
N LEU A 287 -14.68 16.54 -0.28
CA LEU A 287 -13.81 15.67 -1.05
C LEU A 287 -12.35 16.13 -1.03
N LEU A 288 -12.08 17.44 -1.03
CA LEU A 288 -10.72 17.98 -0.89
C LEU A 288 -10.03 17.47 0.38
N PHE A 289 -10.77 17.39 1.49
CA PHE A 289 -10.19 16.97 2.76
C PHE A 289 -9.85 15.49 2.79
N SER A 290 -10.62 14.65 2.08
CA SER A 290 -10.26 13.24 1.84
C SER A 290 -8.94 13.12 1.06
N TYR A 291 -8.76 13.92 0.01
CA TYR A 291 -7.48 13.96 -0.73
C TYR A 291 -6.33 14.46 0.14
N LEU A 292 -6.56 15.45 1.01
CA LEU A 292 -5.52 15.93 1.93
C LEU A 292 -5.16 14.88 2.98
N ASP A 293 -6.14 14.11 3.48
CA ASP A 293 -5.86 13.00 4.38
C ASP A 293 -5.06 11.88 3.69
N LEU A 294 -5.37 11.60 2.43
CA LEU A 294 -4.55 10.68 1.64
C LEU A 294 -3.13 11.22 1.41
N LEU A 295 -2.97 12.51 1.13
CA LEU A 295 -1.66 13.14 0.99
C LEU A 295 -0.87 13.12 2.32
N LEU A 296 -1.56 13.22 3.46
CA LEU A 296 -0.96 13.01 4.77
C LEU A 296 -0.49 11.57 4.96
N TYR A 297 -1.26 10.57 4.53
CA TYR A 297 -0.81 9.17 4.51
C TYR A 297 0.45 9.01 3.64
N PHE A 298 0.44 9.52 2.40
CA PHE A 298 1.62 9.48 1.50
C PHE A 298 2.85 10.13 2.11
N SER A 299 2.69 11.23 2.84
CA SER A 299 3.82 11.88 3.52
C SER A 299 4.37 11.12 4.74
N ARG A 300 3.62 10.15 5.26
CA ARG A 300 4.00 9.32 6.42
C ARG A 300 4.63 8.01 5.99
N GLN A 301 4.15 7.41 4.89
CA GLN A 301 4.73 6.20 4.32
C GLN A 301 6.08 6.55 3.68
N LYS A 302 7.14 5.88 4.11
CA LYS A 302 8.54 6.25 3.81
C LYS A 302 8.86 6.26 2.31
N ASP A 303 8.44 5.22 1.60
CA ASP A 303 8.81 4.98 0.21
C ASP A 303 7.99 5.88 -0.73
N ILE A 304 6.68 6.00 -0.48
CA ILE A 304 5.80 6.94 -1.18
C ILE A 304 6.25 8.39 -0.93
N ALA A 305 6.62 8.75 0.31
CA ALA A 305 7.09 10.09 0.61
C ALA A 305 8.36 10.46 -0.17
N THR A 306 9.23 9.47 -0.42
CA THR A 306 10.44 9.64 -1.24
C THR A 306 10.07 9.94 -2.69
N VAL A 307 9.20 9.13 -3.30
CA VAL A 307 8.69 9.38 -4.66
C VAL A 307 7.95 10.71 -4.74
N LEU A 308 7.16 11.06 -3.71
CA LEU A 308 6.38 12.30 -3.66
C LEU A 308 7.30 13.54 -3.71
N VAL A 309 8.40 13.58 -2.95
CA VAL A 309 9.29 14.75 -2.98
C VAL A 309 10.07 14.88 -4.28
N GLU A 310 10.36 13.77 -4.96
CA GLU A 310 10.93 13.76 -6.30
C GLU A 310 9.92 14.26 -7.34
N HIS A 311 8.68 13.79 -7.22
CA HIS A 311 7.59 14.10 -8.13
C HIS A 311 7.16 15.58 -8.08
N ILE A 312 7.26 16.24 -6.92
CA ILE A 312 6.89 17.67 -6.80
C ILE A 312 7.97 18.62 -7.32
N GLN A 313 9.10 18.15 -7.84
CA GLN A 313 10.12 19.04 -8.38
C GLN A 313 9.60 19.76 -9.65
N PRO A 314 9.82 21.08 -9.79
CA PRO A 314 9.35 21.82 -10.95
C PRO A 314 10.12 21.43 -12.21
N LYS A 315 9.44 21.44 -13.35
CA LYS A 315 10.07 21.18 -14.67
C LYS A 315 11.14 22.21 -15.03
N ASP A 316 10.93 23.47 -14.63
CA ASP A 316 11.93 24.54 -14.73
C ASP A 316 12.04 25.26 -13.37
N PRO A 317 13.11 25.00 -12.59
CA PRO A 317 13.34 25.60 -11.28
C PRO A 317 13.53 27.12 -11.29
N ASN A 318 13.79 27.74 -12.44
CA ASN A 318 13.95 29.21 -12.52
C ASN A 318 12.62 29.94 -12.74
N ASN A 319 11.55 29.22 -13.04
CA ASN A 319 10.24 29.78 -13.31
C ASN A 319 9.30 29.56 -12.13
N GLY A 320 8.90 30.65 -11.48
CA GLY A 320 8.05 30.63 -10.30
C GLY A 320 6.68 29.97 -10.55
N LEU A 321 6.12 30.11 -11.74
CA LEU A 321 4.85 29.48 -12.12
C LEU A 321 4.97 27.95 -12.18
N GLN A 322 6.15 27.39 -12.48
CA GLN A 322 6.32 25.94 -12.56
C GLN A 322 6.19 25.27 -11.20
N TYR A 323 6.55 25.97 -10.11
CA TYR A 323 6.30 25.48 -8.75
C TYR A 323 4.81 25.35 -8.44
N GLN A 324 3.96 26.24 -8.97
CA GLN A 324 2.52 26.14 -8.80
C GLN A 324 1.93 24.95 -9.58
N LYS A 325 2.56 24.55 -10.69
CA LYS A 325 2.11 23.45 -11.55
C LYS A 325 2.48 22.06 -11.03
N THR A 326 3.22 21.95 -9.94
CA THR A 326 3.52 20.67 -9.30
C THR A 326 2.33 20.19 -8.48
N LEU A 327 2.33 18.93 -8.01
CA LEU A 327 1.26 18.42 -7.14
C LEU A 327 1.13 19.27 -5.87
N LEU A 328 2.22 19.51 -5.13
CA LEU A 328 2.21 20.35 -3.94
C LEU A 328 1.76 21.78 -4.27
N GLY A 329 2.20 22.33 -5.41
CA GLY A 329 1.78 23.66 -5.82
C GLY A 329 0.32 23.77 -6.22
N THR A 330 -0.24 22.72 -6.81
CA THR A 330 -1.66 22.63 -7.16
C THR A 330 -2.50 22.67 -5.89
N VAL A 331 -2.12 21.91 -4.86
CA VAL A 331 -2.76 21.95 -3.55
C VAL A 331 -2.63 23.35 -2.94
N LEU A 332 -1.41 23.92 -2.89
CA LEU A 332 -1.17 25.25 -2.32
C LEU A 332 -1.96 26.36 -3.03
N ASN A 333 -2.34 26.18 -4.29
CA ASN A 333 -3.10 27.15 -5.06
C ASN A 333 -4.61 27.18 -4.73
N ILE A 334 -5.12 26.23 -3.95
CA ILE A 334 -6.54 26.17 -3.58
C ILE A 334 -6.86 27.26 -2.55
N SER A 335 -7.82 28.13 -2.88
CA SER A 335 -8.16 29.28 -2.03
C SER A 335 -9.57 29.78 -2.31
N CYS A 336 -10.07 30.64 -1.44
CA CYS A 336 -11.27 31.45 -1.66
C CYS A 336 -11.02 32.71 -2.49
N LEU A 337 -9.79 32.96 -2.95
CA LEU A 337 -9.45 34.11 -3.78
C LEU A 337 -9.85 33.91 -5.26
N LEU A 338 -10.03 35.03 -5.96
CA LEU A 338 -10.26 35.03 -7.41
C LEU A 338 -9.05 34.41 -8.14
N LYS A 339 -9.31 33.43 -9.01
CA LYS A 339 -8.28 32.83 -9.88
C LYS A 339 -7.70 33.84 -10.86
N THR A 340 -8.53 34.77 -11.34
CA THR A 340 -8.12 35.86 -12.24
C THR A 340 -8.57 37.20 -11.65
N PRO A 341 -7.65 38.09 -11.28
CA PRO A 341 -8.00 39.40 -10.75
C PRO A 341 -8.93 40.18 -11.69
N GLY A 342 -10.01 40.73 -11.13
CA GLY A 342 -11.01 41.50 -11.89
C GLY A 342 -12.11 40.66 -12.57
N VAL A 343 -11.97 39.34 -12.66
CA VAL A 343 -13.01 38.45 -13.19
C VAL A 343 -13.82 37.90 -12.01
N VAL A 344 -14.93 38.55 -11.70
CA VAL A 344 -15.82 38.20 -10.58
C VAL A 344 -16.84 37.12 -10.97
N GLU A 345 -17.09 36.95 -12.28
CA GLU A 345 -17.99 35.91 -12.80
C GLU A 345 -17.47 34.52 -12.42
N GLY A 346 -18.32 33.74 -11.76
CA GLY A 346 -17.97 32.40 -11.28
C GLY A 346 -17.27 32.35 -9.92
N HIS A 347 -17.20 33.46 -9.16
CA HIS A 347 -16.69 33.42 -7.80
C HIS A 347 -17.62 32.63 -6.86
N GLY A 348 -17.25 31.37 -6.57
CA GLY A 348 -18.10 30.40 -5.86
C GLY A 348 -18.44 30.73 -4.40
N PHE A 349 -17.75 31.70 -3.79
CA PHE A 349 -17.92 32.00 -2.37
C PHE A 349 -18.79 33.24 -2.08
N PHE A 350 -18.82 34.22 -2.99
CA PHE A 350 -19.58 35.47 -2.81
C PHE A 350 -20.31 35.81 -4.11
N LEU A 351 -21.52 35.27 -4.29
CA LEU A 351 -22.27 35.38 -5.54
C LEU A 351 -22.86 36.78 -5.77
N ASN A 352 -23.34 37.46 -4.73
CA ASN A 352 -23.94 38.79 -4.81
C ASN A 352 -23.56 39.67 -3.60
N PRO A 353 -22.26 39.98 -3.39
CA PRO A 353 -21.80 40.65 -2.18
C PRO A 353 -22.48 42.01 -1.93
N SER A 354 -22.85 42.75 -2.99
CA SER A 354 -23.57 44.02 -2.87
C SER A 354 -25.05 43.89 -2.50
N ARG A 355 -25.63 42.69 -2.56
CA ARG A 355 -27.03 42.39 -2.23
C ARG A 355 -27.18 41.49 -1.00
N SER A 356 -26.10 40.86 -0.56
CA SER A 356 -26.09 40.03 0.64
C SER A 356 -26.20 40.89 1.90
N SER A 357 -26.93 40.39 2.89
CA SER A 357 -26.98 41.02 4.20
C SER A 357 -25.64 40.90 4.95
N PRO A 358 -25.32 41.81 5.89
CA PRO A 358 -24.10 41.69 6.70
C PRO A 358 -24.02 40.37 7.47
N GLN A 359 -25.16 39.80 7.86
CA GLN A 359 -25.21 38.53 8.58
C GLN A 359 -24.85 37.35 7.67
N GLU A 360 -25.38 37.30 6.45
CA GLU A 360 -25.03 36.26 5.47
C GLU A 360 -23.55 36.32 5.09
N MET A 361 -23.01 37.54 4.89
CA MET A 361 -21.59 37.72 4.62
C MET A 361 -20.72 37.19 5.77
N LYS A 362 -21.10 37.47 7.01
CA LYS A 362 -20.36 37.01 8.20
C LYS A 362 -20.41 35.49 8.37
N VAL A 363 -21.56 34.86 8.10
CA VAL A 363 -21.68 33.38 8.12
C VAL A 363 -20.79 32.76 7.06
N GLN A 364 -20.81 33.29 5.84
CA GLN A 364 -19.99 32.80 4.75
C GLN A 364 -18.49 32.96 5.05
N GLU A 365 -18.09 34.12 5.58
CA GLU A 365 -16.72 34.37 6.00
C GLU A 365 -16.28 33.39 7.10
N SER A 366 -17.12 33.17 8.12
CA SER A 366 -16.84 32.21 9.19
C SER A 366 -16.65 30.78 8.67
N ASN A 367 -17.46 30.37 7.68
CA ASN A 367 -17.33 29.06 7.06
C ASN A 367 -15.99 28.94 6.31
N ILE A 368 -15.63 29.96 5.52
CA ILE A 368 -14.35 30.00 4.79
C ILE A 368 -13.18 29.89 5.77
N HIS A 369 -13.18 30.67 6.86
CA HIS A 369 -12.11 30.61 7.86
C HIS A 369 -11.98 29.23 8.49
N GLN A 370 -13.11 28.58 8.83
CA GLN A 370 -13.08 27.21 9.38
C GLN A 370 -12.43 26.21 8.42
N PHE A 371 -12.74 26.28 7.12
CA PHE A 371 -12.12 25.41 6.12
C PHE A 371 -10.64 25.77 5.88
N MET A 372 -10.29 27.05 5.86
CA MET A 372 -8.91 27.53 5.76
C MET A 372 -8.05 27.05 6.94
N ASP A 373 -8.56 27.10 8.16
CA ASP A 373 -7.84 26.66 9.36
C ASP A 373 -7.48 25.17 9.27
N GLN A 374 -8.46 24.33 8.92
CA GLN A 374 -8.27 22.90 8.71
C GLN A 374 -7.31 22.63 7.55
N PHE A 375 -7.47 23.37 6.45
CA PHE A 375 -6.61 23.25 5.27
C PHE A 375 -5.14 23.56 5.62
N HIS A 376 -4.89 24.66 6.32
CA HIS A 376 -3.56 25.05 6.77
C HIS A 376 -2.97 24.07 7.80
N ASP A 377 -3.80 23.48 8.67
CA ASP A 377 -3.34 22.43 9.58
C ASP A 377 -2.86 21.20 8.83
N LYS A 378 -3.58 20.74 7.81
CA LYS A 378 -3.17 19.61 6.97
C LYS A 378 -1.92 19.95 6.14
N LEU A 379 -1.82 21.14 5.55
CA LEU A 379 -0.61 21.59 4.85
C LEU A 379 0.62 21.63 5.76
N HIS A 380 0.47 22.19 6.96
CA HIS A 380 1.53 22.19 7.96
C HIS A 380 1.96 20.76 8.33
N GLN A 381 1.00 19.86 8.56
CA GLN A 381 1.30 18.47 8.88
C GLN A 381 2.01 17.75 7.73
N LEU A 382 1.58 17.97 6.49
CA LEU A 382 2.22 17.43 5.29
C LEU A 382 3.70 17.83 5.23
N LEU A 383 3.99 19.15 5.27
CA LEU A 383 5.36 19.65 5.23
C LEU A 383 6.18 19.11 6.41
N LYS A 384 5.59 19.07 7.60
CA LYS A 384 6.25 18.53 8.80
C LYS A 384 6.62 17.06 8.64
N ASN A 385 5.71 16.22 8.14
CA ASN A 385 5.96 14.80 7.95
C ASN A 385 7.13 14.60 6.99
N LEU A 386 7.11 15.26 5.83
CA LEU A 386 8.18 15.18 4.82
C LEU A 386 9.54 15.66 5.35
N LEU A 387 9.59 16.74 6.14
CA LEU A 387 10.81 17.21 6.79
C LEU A 387 11.37 16.22 7.84
N GLN A 388 10.53 15.33 8.37
CA GLN A 388 10.87 14.38 9.42
C GLN A 388 11.14 12.96 8.91
N GLN A 389 10.79 12.64 7.65
CA GLN A 389 10.94 11.30 7.07
C GLN A 389 12.40 10.83 7.00
N SER A 390 13.23 11.55 6.24
CA SER A 390 14.63 11.19 6.02
C SER A 390 15.48 12.43 5.76
N GLY A 391 16.81 12.27 5.83
CA GLY A 391 17.74 13.35 5.49
C GLY A 391 17.60 13.83 4.04
N GLU A 392 17.35 12.90 3.12
CA GLU A 392 17.18 13.16 1.69
C GLU A 392 15.83 13.84 1.39
N THR A 393 14.74 13.28 1.91
CA THR A 393 13.38 13.87 1.77
C THR A 393 13.35 15.31 2.28
N ARG A 394 13.99 15.53 3.43
CA ARG A 394 14.16 16.87 3.99
C ARG A 394 15.00 17.76 3.08
N HIS A 395 16.12 17.29 2.54
CA HIS A 395 16.96 18.07 1.65
C HIS A 395 16.20 18.49 0.39
N LEU A 396 15.54 17.55 -0.29
CA LEU A 396 14.76 17.82 -1.50
C LEU A 396 13.61 18.82 -1.26
N LEU A 397 12.87 18.67 -0.16
CA LEU A 397 11.81 19.61 0.19
C LEU A 397 12.36 21.02 0.51
N LEU A 398 13.50 21.11 1.20
CA LEU A 398 14.12 22.40 1.50
C LEU A 398 14.72 23.07 0.26
N SER A 399 15.30 22.29 -0.64
CA SER A 399 15.73 22.76 -1.96
C SER A 399 14.54 23.26 -2.78
N TRP A 400 13.41 22.55 -2.73
CA TRP A 400 12.16 22.97 -3.36
C TRP A 400 11.66 24.30 -2.80
N LEU A 401 11.59 24.45 -1.47
CA LEU A 401 11.16 25.69 -0.81
C LEU A 401 12.09 26.87 -1.13
N GLY A 402 13.40 26.65 -1.07
CA GLY A 402 14.42 27.64 -1.40
C GLY A 402 14.32 28.10 -2.86
N GLY A 403 14.28 27.15 -3.79
CA GLY A 403 14.13 27.45 -5.21
C GLY A 403 12.80 28.15 -5.52
N CYS A 404 11.69 27.71 -4.91
CA CYS A 404 10.36 28.29 -5.11
C CYS A 404 10.35 29.78 -4.79
N LEU A 405 10.87 30.14 -3.62
CA LEU A 405 10.90 31.53 -3.15
C LEU A 405 11.92 32.37 -3.94
N GLN A 406 13.06 31.80 -4.35
CA GLN A 406 14.02 32.48 -5.23
C GLN A 406 13.44 32.78 -6.62
N ALA A 407 12.82 31.79 -7.26
CA ALA A 407 12.19 31.93 -8.58
C ALA A 407 11.02 32.94 -8.56
N ASN A 408 10.42 33.14 -7.39
CA ASN A 408 9.31 34.07 -7.17
C ASN A 408 9.72 35.41 -6.54
N ALA A 409 11.02 35.68 -6.34
CA ALA A 409 11.49 36.92 -5.72
C ALA A 409 11.06 38.19 -6.48
N GLY A 410 10.78 38.07 -7.79
CA GLY A 410 10.25 39.15 -8.61
C GLY A 410 8.86 39.65 -8.18
N ARG A 411 8.10 38.87 -7.40
CA ARG A 411 6.78 39.27 -6.88
C ARG A 411 6.82 40.50 -5.96
N ALA A 412 7.96 40.78 -5.32
CA ALA A 412 8.12 41.96 -4.47
C ALA A 412 8.39 43.27 -5.25
N LYS A 413 8.58 43.20 -6.57
CA LYS A 413 8.94 44.39 -7.38
C LYS A 413 7.69 45.17 -7.78
N ILE A 414 7.76 46.51 -7.73
CA ILE A 414 6.63 47.41 -8.01
C ILE A 414 5.99 47.20 -9.39
N TRP A 415 6.79 46.85 -10.40
CA TRP A 415 6.31 46.64 -11.78
C TRP A 415 5.56 45.32 -11.99
N ALA A 416 5.60 44.39 -11.02
CA ALA A 416 4.79 43.17 -11.02
C ALA A 416 3.29 43.48 -11.17
N ASN A 417 2.83 44.58 -10.56
CA ASN A 417 1.44 45.03 -10.62
C ASN A 417 1.11 45.83 -11.90
N GLN A 418 2.13 46.24 -12.67
CA GLN A 418 1.98 47.07 -13.88
C GLN A 418 1.91 46.23 -15.16
N MET A 419 2.35 44.97 -15.12
CA MET A 419 2.35 44.04 -16.25
C MET A 419 1.70 42.70 -15.85
N PRO A 420 0.37 42.66 -15.61
CA PRO A 420 -0.31 41.49 -15.06
C PRO A 420 -0.14 40.24 -15.93
N GLU A 421 -0.17 40.39 -17.26
CA GLU A 421 -0.05 39.27 -18.20
C GLU A 421 1.32 38.55 -18.11
N ILE A 422 2.41 39.32 -18.03
CA ILE A 422 3.76 38.77 -17.86
C ILE A 422 3.92 38.18 -16.46
N PHE A 423 3.32 38.82 -15.46
CA PHE A 423 3.33 38.36 -14.08
C PHE A 423 2.69 36.97 -13.92
N PHE A 424 1.50 36.76 -14.49
CA PHE A 424 0.79 35.48 -14.43
C PHE A 424 1.49 34.35 -15.20
N GLN A 425 2.39 34.68 -16.12
CA GLN A 425 3.18 33.70 -16.87
C GLN A 425 4.48 33.29 -16.17
N MET A 426 4.98 34.10 -15.23
CA MET A 426 6.31 33.92 -14.61
C MET A 426 6.26 33.54 -13.13
N TYR A 427 5.20 33.89 -12.41
CA TYR A 427 5.14 33.74 -10.96
C TYR A 427 3.94 32.92 -10.50
N ALA A 428 4.10 32.25 -9.37
CA ALA A 428 2.99 31.60 -8.68
C ALA A 428 2.03 32.65 -8.12
N SER A 429 0.78 32.26 -7.85
CA SER A 429 -0.33 33.11 -7.46
C SER A 429 -0.24 33.61 -6.02
N ASP A 430 -1.11 34.57 -5.68
CA ASP A 430 -1.25 35.05 -4.30
C ASP A 430 -1.84 33.96 -3.39
N ALA A 431 -2.80 33.18 -3.88
CA ALA A 431 -3.38 32.04 -3.18
C ALA A 431 -2.29 31.05 -2.75
N PHE A 432 -1.40 30.69 -3.68
CA PHE A 432 -0.25 29.83 -3.43
C PHE A 432 0.62 30.35 -2.27
N PHE A 433 1.02 31.62 -2.31
CA PHE A 433 1.93 32.18 -1.30
C PHE A 433 1.28 32.45 0.06
N LEU A 434 -0.02 32.76 0.10
CA LEU A 434 -0.75 32.89 1.36
C LEU A 434 -0.82 31.54 2.09
N ASN A 435 -1.13 30.46 1.36
CA ASN A 435 -1.18 29.12 1.93
C ASN A 435 0.20 28.60 2.33
N LEU A 436 1.21 28.80 1.48
CA LEU A 436 2.60 28.44 1.80
C LEU A 436 3.09 29.22 3.04
N GLY A 437 2.85 30.53 3.07
CA GLY A 437 3.21 31.38 4.21
C GLY A 437 2.56 30.92 5.51
N ALA A 438 1.25 30.61 5.49
CA ALA A 438 0.54 30.10 6.65
C ALA A 438 1.14 28.77 7.17
N ALA A 439 1.44 27.83 6.28
CA ALA A 439 2.05 26.55 6.66
C ALA A 439 3.46 26.73 7.24
N LEU A 440 4.30 27.60 6.64
CA LEU A 440 5.65 27.91 7.14
C LEU A 440 5.61 28.62 8.50
N LEU A 441 4.66 29.53 8.72
CA LEU A 441 4.46 30.18 10.02
C LEU A 441 4.09 29.17 11.11
N LYS A 442 3.21 28.21 10.80
CA LYS A 442 2.89 27.11 11.72
C LYS A 442 4.12 26.25 12.04
N LEU A 443 4.98 25.95 11.06
CA LEU A 443 6.25 25.25 11.30
C LEU A 443 7.20 26.04 12.22
N CYS A 444 7.18 27.38 12.13
CA CYS A 444 8.02 28.26 12.96
C CYS A 444 7.47 28.47 14.38
N GLN A 445 6.18 28.22 14.61
CA GLN A 445 5.51 28.48 15.88
C GLN A 445 6.22 27.90 17.14
N PRO A 446 6.79 26.68 17.12
CA PRO A 446 7.52 26.14 18.28
C PRO A 446 8.74 26.97 18.70
N PHE A 447 9.30 27.75 17.77
CA PHE A 447 10.47 28.58 17.98
C PHE A 447 10.11 30.00 18.38
N CYS A 448 8.95 30.50 17.96
CA CYS A 448 8.49 31.86 18.22
C CYS A 448 7.81 32.05 19.59
N ARG A 449 7.72 30.99 20.42
CA ARG A 449 7.15 31.11 21.77
C ARG A 449 8.02 32.04 22.64
N PRO A 450 7.42 32.97 23.42
CA PRO A 450 8.18 33.81 24.34
C PRO A 450 9.09 32.97 25.24
N ARG A 451 10.38 33.32 25.30
CA ARG A 451 11.41 32.62 26.09
C ARG A 451 11.62 31.14 25.70
N SER A 452 11.31 30.75 24.46
CA SER A 452 11.58 29.39 23.98
C SER A 452 13.08 29.12 23.96
N PRO A 453 13.58 28.03 24.59
CA PRO A 453 14.98 27.64 24.47
C PRO A 453 15.35 27.26 23.02
N LYS A 454 14.35 26.94 22.19
CA LYS A 454 14.54 26.67 20.76
C LYS A 454 14.97 27.90 19.96
N LEU A 455 14.83 29.12 20.50
CA LEU A 455 15.41 30.32 19.86
C LEU A 455 16.94 30.20 19.72
N LEU A 456 17.59 29.48 20.64
CA LEU A 456 19.04 29.30 20.62
C LEU A 456 19.50 28.30 19.55
N THR A 457 18.58 27.57 18.90
CA THR A 457 18.95 26.68 17.79
C THR A 457 19.15 27.44 16.47
N PHE A 458 18.79 28.73 16.42
CA PHE A 458 19.05 29.55 15.25
C PHE A 458 20.51 29.92 15.16
N ASN A 459 21.10 29.66 14.00
CA ASN A 459 22.42 30.18 13.69
C ASN A 459 22.31 31.66 13.29
N PRO A 460 22.77 32.63 14.11
CA PRO A 460 22.70 34.05 13.77
C PRO A 460 23.68 34.44 12.65
N THR A 461 24.68 33.60 12.35
CA THR A 461 25.63 33.83 11.25
C THR A 461 25.18 33.22 9.93
N TYR A 462 23.94 32.71 9.87
CA TYR A 462 23.41 32.02 8.70
C TYR A 462 23.57 32.83 7.39
N CYS A 463 23.24 34.13 7.43
CA CYS A 463 23.37 35.02 6.27
C CYS A 463 24.83 35.36 5.90
N ALA A 464 25.78 35.03 6.77
CA ALA A 464 27.22 35.21 6.53
C ALA A 464 27.90 33.94 6.01
N LEU A 465 27.18 32.81 5.94
CA LEU A 465 27.69 31.58 5.35
C LEU A 465 27.89 31.78 3.84
N LYS A 466 29.07 31.37 3.35
CA LYS A 466 29.33 31.29 1.90
C LYS A 466 28.52 30.14 1.30
N GLU A 467 28.22 30.22 0.00
CA GLU A 467 27.56 29.13 -0.71
C GLU A 467 28.31 27.82 -0.49
N LEU A 468 27.64 26.90 0.21
CA LEU A 468 28.14 25.55 0.47
C LEU A 468 27.95 24.68 -0.79
N SER A 469 28.84 23.72 -0.98
CA SER A 469 28.73 22.68 -2.00
C SER A 469 27.51 21.77 -1.76
N GLU A 470 27.04 21.04 -2.78
CA GLU A 470 25.87 20.16 -2.64
C GLU A 470 26.05 19.06 -1.58
N GLU A 471 27.26 18.53 -1.41
CA GLU A 471 27.57 17.54 -0.36
C GLU A 471 27.47 18.15 1.04
N GLU A 472 27.89 19.39 1.23
CA GLU A 472 27.79 20.10 2.50
C GLU A 472 26.34 20.46 2.86
N ARG A 473 25.48 20.69 1.86
CA ARG A 473 24.04 20.98 2.06
C ARG A 473 23.22 19.76 2.51
N ARG A 474 23.69 18.54 2.28
CA ARG A 474 23.03 17.30 2.73
C ARG A 474 23.26 16.99 4.22
N ASN A 475 24.18 17.70 4.88
CA ASN A 475 24.51 17.48 6.29
C ASN A 475 23.36 17.99 7.23
N PRO A 476 22.84 17.17 8.17
CA PRO A 476 21.68 17.51 9.00
C PRO A 476 21.78 18.80 9.82
N MET A 477 23.00 19.19 10.22
CA MET A 477 23.24 20.41 11.00
C MET A 477 23.04 21.69 10.18
N CYS A 478 23.23 21.64 8.86
CA CYS A 478 23.01 22.79 7.98
C CYS A 478 21.54 22.97 7.59
N THR A 479 20.77 21.89 7.47
CA THR A 479 19.39 21.92 6.92
C THR A 479 18.34 22.46 7.90
N VAL A 480 18.47 22.24 9.21
CA VAL A 480 17.51 22.76 10.21
C VAL A 480 17.67 24.28 10.42
N SER A 481 18.89 24.81 10.28
CA SER A 481 19.13 26.25 10.29
C SER A 481 18.53 26.97 9.08
N ASN A 482 18.41 26.29 7.93
CA ASN A 482 17.92 26.89 6.68
C ASN A 482 16.43 27.28 6.78
N VAL A 483 15.54 26.40 7.24
CA VAL A 483 14.08 26.65 7.13
C VAL A 483 13.63 27.89 7.89
N VAL A 484 14.09 28.03 9.13
CA VAL A 484 13.54 29.05 10.02
C VAL A 484 14.30 30.36 9.95
N ASN A 485 15.63 30.34 9.75
CA ASN A 485 16.37 31.58 9.47
C ASN A 485 15.99 32.18 8.13
N TRP A 486 15.65 31.36 7.12
CA TRP A 486 15.27 31.85 5.81
C TRP A 486 13.84 32.42 5.77
N THR A 487 12.90 31.86 6.55
CA THR A 487 11.55 32.43 6.73
C THR A 487 11.59 33.79 7.42
N LEU A 488 12.44 33.96 8.46
CA LEU A 488 12.59 35.22 9.20
C LEU A 488 13.34 36.32 8.41
N THR A 489 14.27 35.94 7.54
CA THR A 489 15.07 36.90 6.75
C THR A 489 14.23 37.49 5.60
N ASN A 490 13.40 36.68 4.94
CA ASN A 490 12.53 37.16 3.85
C ASN A 490 11.28 37.91 4.35
N PHE A 491 10.80 37.63 5.57
CA PHE A 491 9.73 38.45 6.19
C PHE A 491 10.21 39.87 6.54
N ARG A 492 11.50 40.06 6.82
CA ARG A 492 12.09 41.39 7.06
C ARG A 492 12.24 42.24 5.79
N CYS A 493 12.26 41.61 4.61
CA CYS A 493 12.39 42.32 3.33
C CYS A 493 11.04 42.58 2.63
N SER A 494 9.93 42.10 3.21
CA SER A 494 8.56 42.22 2.63
C SER A 494 7.61 43.07 3.48
N LEU A 495 8.12 43.68 4.56
CA LEU A 495 7.55 44.84 5.26
C LEU A 495 8.43 46.05 4.96
#